data_AF-A0A0W8IEM4-F1
#
_entry.id   AF-A0A0W8IEM4-F1
#
_cell.length_a   1.000
_cell.length_b   1.000
_cell.length_c   1.000
_cell.angle_alpha   90.00
_cell.angle_beta   90.00
_cell.angle_gamma   90.00
#
_symmetry.space_group_name_H-M   'P 1'
#
loop_
_entity.id
_entity.type
_entity.pdbx_description
1 polymer ?
#
loop_
_entity_poly.entity_id
_entity_poly.type
_entity_poly.pdbx_seq_one_letter_code
_entity_poly.pdbx_strand_id
1 'polypeptide(L)'
;MVLIGYGPVGARLVEHLLPGVAGGELELTVVGAEDEDAYNRVLIGEYAVGRADRDGLEITDTPAARAAGVRIRTAEVAVSIDRDRQCVRTSIGADVPYDRLVLATGSRPNIPRLAGLELVGRAPDAPPSRDPAALDRGASRRPSGVLALRDLGDAEALKAGLRAGGRLVVLGAGVLGMEIALAARDEGAAVSIVHPGETPMAGALDRDGGLMLARAARMAGVDVIPHAVAESVSVRQTGRGAQFRGLVCADGTFVGGDLLVVSCGVRPRIELAHRAGLDTEFGILVEPDLRTWADPDIFAIGDCAHVAPADSAGSDGRVGGAPAGLIAPGWRQAEALAARLVAQARGDEELGQQPAAPRAPVVMLKARGVDLVAGGVVDADPWDSGGREVAQWLDPTRGRYVRAVSRGGVLDGFVAVGAPRAGAELTLLLERGSSLPADPATVLHLDREGQDVGAQTGHDAATVCWCNGVSIGGVERAVADGASTVECVGRATRAGTGCGGCRGRIAEVLLRLTEPRPEGAAPAQPGVAERGVAAPTSAEPALASVET
;
A
#
# COMPACT_ATOMS: atom_id res chain seq x y z
N MET A 1 -8.99 9.13 25.03
CA MET A 1 -8.13 9.13 23.81
C MET A 1 -8.81 9.81 22.63
N VAL A 2 -8.03 10.49 21.78
CA VAL A 2 -8.49 11.12 20.52
C VAL A 2 -7.70 10.59 19.32
N LEU A 3 -8.41 10.25 18.24
CA LEU A 3 -7.85 9.91 16.93
C LEU A 3 -8.22 10.99 15.92
N ILE A 4 -7.23 11.60 15.26
CA ILE A 4 -7.42 12.57 14.19
C ILE A 4 -7.17 11.91 12.84
N GLY A 5 -8.23 11.78 12.04
CA GLY A 5 -8.21 11.17 10.71
C GLY A 5 -8.88 9.79 10.70
N TYR A 6 -10.00 9.69 9.99
CA TYR A 6 -10.79 8.46 9.83
C TYR A 6 -10.64 7.85 8.43
N GLY A 7 -9.40 7.82 7.93
CA GLY A 7 -9.06 7.09 6.69
C GLY A 7 -8.82 5.59 6.93
N PRO A 8 -8.36 4.83 5.91
CA PRO A 8 -8.11 3.39 6.01
C PRO A 8 -7.28 2.95 7.22
N VAL A 9 -6.26 3.73 7.59
CA VAL A 9 -5.37 3.43 8.71
C VAL A 9 -6.03 3.75 10.06
N GLY A 10 -6.74 4.89 10.15
CA GLY A 10 -7.48 5.26 11.36
C GLY A 10 -8.62 4.29 11.65
N ALA A 11 -9.36 3.86 10.62
CA ALA A 11 -10.37 2.82 10.73
C ALA A 11 -9.81 1.51 11.29
N ARG A 12 -8.65 1.07 10.78
CA ARG A 12 -7.98 -0.13 11.31
C ARG A 12 -7.60 0.01 12.78
N LEU A 13 -7.12 1.18 13.19
CA LEU A 13 -6.82 1.43 14.60
C LEU A 13 -8.09 1.32 15.46
N VAL A 14 -9.20 1.90 15.01
CA VAL A 14 -10.51 1.79 15.70
C VAL A 14 -10.90 0.32 15.86
N GLU A 15 -10.84 -0.49 14.80
CA GLU A 15 -11.19 -1.93 14.83
C GLU A 15 -10.42 -2.67 15.92
N HIS A 16 -9.11 -2.47 16.02
CA HIS A 16 -8.28 -3.17 17.02
C HIS A 16 -8.48 -2.66 18.45
N LEU A 17 -8.99 -1.44 18.62
CA LEU A 17 -9.30 -0.86 19.93
C LEU A 17 -10.71 -1.20 20.42
N LEU A 18 -11.60 -1.68 19.55
CA LEU A 18 -13.00 -1.98 19.89
C LEU A 18 -13.16 -2.87 21.13
N PRO A 19 -12.36 -3.93 21.35
CA PRO A 19 -12.48 -4.74 22.56
C PRO A 19 -12.26 -3.94 23.85
N GLY A 20 -11.26 -3.04 23.86
CA GLY A 20 -10.98 -2.18 25.00
C GLY A 20 -12.06 -1.12 25.22
N VAL A 21 -12.65 -0.59 24.15
CA VAL A 21 -13.77 0.36 24.24
C VAL A 21 -15.03 -0.33 24.76
N ALA A 22 -15.39 -1.49 24.20
CA ALA A 22 -16.55 -2.27 24.63
C ALA A 22 -16.41 -2.79 26.07
N GLY A 23 -15.18 -3.08 26.52
CA GLY A 23 -14.86 -3.44 27.90
C GLY A 23 -14.85 -2.26 28.88
N GLY A 24 -14.98 -1.02 28.41
CA GLY A 24 -14.92 0.19 29.24
C GLY A 24 -13.52 0.58 29.70
N GLU A 25 -12.47 -0.05 29.15
CA GLU A 25 -11.07 0.24 29.44
C GLU A 25 -10.59 1.51 28.73
N LEU A 26 -11.24 1.86 27.61
CA LEU A 26 -10.86 2.97 26.75
C LEU A 26 -12.06 3.83 26.37
N GLU A 27 -11.87 5.15 26.40
CA GLU A 27 -12.77 6.10 25.76
C GLU A 27 -12.13 6.66 24.48
N LEU A 28 -12.80 6.47 23.33
CA LEU A 28 -12.29 6.85 22.02
C LEU A 28 -13.19 7.88 21.32
N THR A 29 -12.61 9.04 21.00
CA THR A 29 -13.20 10.00 20.06
C THR A 29 -12.41 10.03 18.76
N VAL A 30 -13.10 9.92 17.63
CA VAL A 30 -12.51 10.06 16.29
C VAL A 30 -12.98 11.37 15.67
N VAL A 31 -12.04 12.15 15.13
CA VAL A 31 -12.33 13.39 14.39
C VAL A 31 -11.90 13.19 12.93
N GLY A 32 -12.87 13.16 12.02
CA GLY A 32 -12.70 12.95 10.59
C GLY A 32 -13.22 14.12 9.77
N ALA A 33 -12.40 14.62 8.86
CA ALA A 33 -12.78 15.73 7.98
C ALA A 33 -13.76 15.31 6.87
N GLU A 34 -13.69 14.07 6.39
CA GLU A 34 -14.66 13.57 5.42
C GLU A 34 -16.03 13.37 6.10
N ASP A 35 -17.10 13.63 5.36
CA ASP A 35 -18.49 13.44 5.80
C ASP A 35 -18.96 11.98 5.68
N GLU A 36 -18.25 11.20 4.88
CA GLU A 36 -18.43 9.78 4.64
C GLU A 36 -17.77 8.90 5.71
N ASP A 37 -18.32 7.70 5.90
CA ASP A 37 -17.66 6.63 6.65
C ASP A 37 -16.35 6.21 5.98
N ALA A 38 -15.40 5.71 6.78
CA ALA A 38 -14.12 5.25 6.27
C ALA A 38 -14.29 4.21 5.16
N TYR A 39 -13.54 4.39 4.08
CA TYR A 39 -13.57 3.53 2.90
C TYR A 39 -12.15 3.22 2.41
N ASN A 40 -12.05 2.18 1.60
CA ASN A 40 -10.81 1.69 1.04
C ASN A 40 -10.34 2.56 -0.14
N ARG A 41 -9.56 3.58 0.17
CA ARG A 41 -8.95 4.48 -0.81
C ARG A 41 -8.03 3.79 -1.82
N VAL A 42 -7.53 2.58 -1.57
CA VAL A 42 -6.69 1.84 -2.53
C VAL A 42 -7.50 1.38 -3.74
N LEU A 43 -8.81 1.20 -3.58
CA LEU A 43 -9.74 0.79 -4.64
C LEU A 43 -10.44 1.98 -5.30
N ILE A 44 -10.06 3.22 -4.99
CA ILE A 44 -10.74 4.41 -5.50
C ILE A 44 -10.66 4.53 -7.02
N GLY A 45 -9.55 4.08 -7.63
CA GLY A 45 -9.42 4.04 -9.09
C GLY A 45 -10.40 3.07 -9.75
N GLU A 46 -10.60 1.90 -9.15
CA GLU A 46 -11.59 0.90 -9.61
C GLU A 46 -13.02 1.48 -9.53
N TYR A 47 -13.34 2.18 -8.43
CA TYR A 47 -14.62 2.86 -8.29
C TYR A 47 -14.80 3.99 -9.33
N ALA A 48 -13.74 4.76 -9.58
CA ALA A 48 -13.76 5.87 -10.54
C ALA A 48 -13.94 5.43 -11.99
N VAL A 49 -13.60 4.18 -12.33
CA VAL A 49 -13.88 3.62 -13.67
C VAL A 49 -15.16 2.79 -13.69
N GLY A 50 -15.81 2.58 -12.54
CA GLY A 50 -17.08 1.86 -12.42
C GLY A 50 -16.97 0.35 -12.22
N ARG A 51 -15.79 -0.16 -11.85
CA ARG A 51 -15.55 -1.58 -11.51
C ARG A 51 -15.91 -1.94 -10.06
N ALA A 52 -16.01 -0.92 -9.21
CA ALA A 52 -16.50 -1.04 -7.84
C ALA A 52 -17.64 -0.04 -7.59
N ASP A 53 -18.50 -0.37 -6.65
CA ASP A 53 -19.49 0.51 -6.05
C ASP A 53 -19.04 0.96 -4.65
N ARG A 54 -19.89 1.71 -3.94
CA ARG A 54 -19.55 2.26 -2.63
C ARG A 54 -19.40 1.16 -1.57
N ASP A 55 -20.22 0.11 -1.66
CA ASP A 55 -20.23 -1.03 -0.76
C ASP A 55 -18.92 -1.84 -0.92
N GLY A 56 -18.44 -1.99 -2.16
CA GLY A 56 -17.15 -2.61 -2.48
C GLY A 56 -15.92 -1.84 -1.94
N LEU A 57 -16.11 -0.60 -1.44
CA LEU A 57 -15.07 0.17 -0.76
C LEU A 57 -15.16 0.09 0.75
N GLU A 58 -16.14 -0.61 1.35
CA GLU A 58 -16.21 -0.73 2.80
C GLU A 58 -14.95 -1.39 3.38
N ILE A 59 -14.48 -0.85 4.51
CA ILE A 59 -13.22 -1.25 5.12
C ILE A 59 -13.32 -1.53 6.61
N THR A 60 -14.42 -1.10 7.24
CA THR A 60 -14.71 -1.21 8.67
C THR A 60 -16.22 -1.14 8.89
N ASP A 61 -16.69 -1.71 10.00
CA ASP A 61 -18.08 -1.58 10.46
C ASP A 61 -18.22 -0.36 11.40
N THR A 62 -18.44 0.81 10.80
CA THR A 62 -18.64 2.07 11.55
C THR A 62 -19.87 2.00 12.48
N PRO A 63 -21.03 1.46 12.07
CA PRO A 63 -22.16 1.26 12.96
C PRO A 63 -21.83 0.44 14.21
N ALA A 64 -21.13 -0.70 14.07
CA ALA A 64 -20.70 -1.51 15.21
C ALA A 64 -19.73 -0.75 16.13
N ALA A 65 -18.80 0.03 15.56
CA ALA A 65 -17.89 0.86 16.36
C ALA A 65 -18.65 1.89 17.21
N ARG A 66 -19.67 2.54 16.63
CA ARG A 66 -20.54 3.47 17.38
C ARG A 66 -21.33 2.75 18.46
N ALA A 67 -21.88 1.57 18.15
CA ALA A 67 -22.63 0.75 19.11
C ALA A 67 -21.75 0.28 20.29
N ALA A 68 -20.46 0.04 20.04
CA ALA A 68 -19.49 -0.29 21.08
C ALA A 68 -19.08 0.91 21.96
N GLY A 69 -19.45 2.14 21.59
CA GLY A 69 -19.18 3.36 22.36
C GLY A 69 -18.18 4.33 21.74
N VAL A 70 -17.68 4.08 20.53
CA VAL A 70 -16.74 5.00 19.85
C VAL A 70 -17.47 6.28 19.39
N ARG A 71 -16.97 7.44 19.80
CA ARG A 71 -17.50 8.75 19.42
C ARG A 71 -16.89 9.23 18.10
N ILE A 72 -17.49 8.86 16.97
CA ILE A 72 -17.00 9.23 15.63
C ILE A 72 -17.67 10.53 15.15
N ARG A 73 -16.87 11.58 14.93
CA ARG A 73 -17.29 12.90 14.42
C ARG A 73 -16.80 13.08 12.98
N THR A 74 -17.70 13.03 12.02
CA THR A 74 -17.43 13.27 10.59
C THR A 74 -17.70 14.73 10.22
N ALA A 75 -17.22 15.18 9.06
CA ALA A 75 -17.30 16.57 8.62
C ALA A 75 -16.71 17.60 9.63
N GLU A 76 -15.77 17.17 10.48
CA GLU A 76 -15.17 17.98 11.54
C GLU A 76 -13.65 17.93 11.42
N VAL A 77 -13.00 19.09 11.40
CA VAL A 77 -11.54 19.20 11.21
C VAL A 77 -10.88 19.54 12.53
N ALA A 78 -9.81 18.84 12.89
CA ALA A 78 -8.92 19.28 13.96
C ALA A 78 -8.07 20.47 13.47
N VAL A 79 -8.15 21.61 14.15
CA VAL A 79 -7.54 22.88 13.71
C VAL A 79 -6.33 23.30 14.55
N SER A 80 -6.25 22.85 15.81
CA SER A 80 -5.07 23.04 16.66
C SER A 80 -5.00 21.96 17.75
N ILE A 81 -3.78 21.66 18.19
CA ILE A 81 -3.50 20.82 19.37
C ILE A 81 -2.89 21.74 20.42
N ASP A 82 -3.44 21.72 21.62
CA ASP A 82 -2.87 22.35 22.82
C ASP A 82 -2.28 21.21 23.67
N ARG A 83 -0.94 21.18 23.76
CA ARG A 83 -0.20 20.12 24.46
C ARG A 83 -0.24 20.33 25.98
N ASP A 84 -0.14 21.58 26.42
CA ASP A 84 -0.17 21.94 27.85
C ASP A 84 -1.54 21.63 28.47
N ARG A 85 -2.62 21.89 27.73
CA ARG A 85 -4.00 21.58 28.17
C ARG A 85 -4.49 20.20 27.74
N GLN A 86 -3.66 19.44 27.03
CA GLN A 86 -3.99 18.14 26.44
C GLN A 86 -5.37 18.11 25.75
N CYS A 87 -5.60 19.05 24.83
CA CYS A 87 -6.85 19.10 24.07
C CYS A 87 -6.67 19.41 22.58
N VAL A 88 -7.62 18.93 21.77
CA VAL A 88 -7.72 19.20 20.34
C VAL A 88 -8.88 20.16 20.11
N ARG A 89 -8.60 21.29 19.48
CA ARG A 89 -9.66 22.20 19.01
C ARG A 89 -10.13 21.80 17.63
N THR A 90 -11.43 21.82 17.41
CA THR A 90 -12.03 21.46 16.13
C THR A 90 -12.63 22.66 15.38
N SER A 91 -12.98 22.46 14.10
CA SER A 91 -13.52 23.49 13.22
C SER A 91 -14.83 24.09 13.73
N ILE A 92 -15.60 23.33 14.52
CA ILE A 92 -16.84 23.77 15.16
C ILE A 92 -16.60 24.50 16.51
N GLY A 93 -15.34 24.68 16.91
CA GLY A 93 -14.97 25.36 18.15
C GLY A 93 -15.03 24.51 19.41
N ALA A 94 -15.23 23.18 19.28
CA ALA A 94 -15.17 22.28 20.42
C ALA A 94 -13.71 22.01 20.83
N ASP A 95 -13.45 22.00 22.13
CA ASP A 95 -12.19 21.51 22.71
C ASP A 95 -12.43 20.04 23.16
N VAL A 96 -11.69 19.11 22.57
CA VAL A 96 -11.79 17.67 22.86
C VAL A 96 -10.56 17.25 23.68
N PRO A 97 -10.71 16.91 24.98
CA PRO A 97 -9.58 16.51 25.82
C PRO A 97 -9.05 15.13 25.43
N TYR A 98 -7.77 14.89 25.69
CA TYR A 98 -7.13 13.60 25.45
C TYR A 98 -6.10 13.27 26.53
N ASP A 99 -6.00 11.99 26.89
CA ASP A 99 -4.82 11.45 27.61
C ASP A 99 -3.79 10.86 26.62
N ARG A 100 -4.29 10.48 25.43
CA ARG A 100 -3.53 9.93 24.32
C ARG A 100 -4.09 10.51 23.03
N LEU A 101 -3.21 10.99 22.15
CA LEU A 101 -3.58 11.55 20.86
C LEU A 101 -2.91 10.79 19.72
N VAL A 102 -3.68 10.35 18.74
CA VAL A 102 -3.15 9.68 17.54
C VAL A 102 -3.43 10.51 16.30
N LEU A 103 -2.38 10.83 15.56
CA LEU A 103 -2.42 11.51 14.28
C LEU A 103 -2.41 10.47 13.15
N ALA A 104 -3.55 10.29 12.49
CA ALA A 104 -3.73 9.48 11.29
C ALA A 104 -4.20 10.37 10.12
N THR A 105 -3.63 11.57 10.02
CA THR A 105 -4.04 12.63 9.08
C THR A 105 -3.73 12.29 7.62
N GLY A 106 -2.89 11.27 7.40
CA GLY A 106 -2.53 10.76 6.09
C GLY A 106 -1.80 11.79 5.23
N SER A 107 -2.06 11.76 3.92
CA SER A 107 -1.39 12.59 2.92
C SER A 107 -2.38 13.35 2.02
N ARG A 108 -1.90 14.37 1.32
CA ARG A 108 -2.64 15.15 0.30
C ARG A 108 -1.98 14.96 -1.08
N PRO A 109 -2.72 15.10 -2.19
CA PRO A 109 -2.12 15.05 -3.52
C PRO A 109 -1.07 16.14 -3.72
N ASN A 110 0.04 15.79 -4.38
CA ASN A 110 1.03 16.77 -4.81
C ASN A 110 0.61 17.34 -6.16
N ILE A 111 0.03 18.55 -6.15
CA ILE A 111 -0.32 19.27 -7.38
C ILE A 111 0.93 20.06 -7.82
N PRO A 112 1.52 19.73 -8.99
CA PRO A 112 2.68 20.46 -9.49
C PRO A 112 2.30 21.92 -9.81
N ARG A 113 3.26 22.83 -9.63
CA ARG A 113 3.10 24.24 -10.01
C ARG A 113 3.22 24.35 -11.54
N LEU A 114 2.10 24.18 -12.22
CA LEU A 114 1.95 24.36 -13.66
C LEU A 114 1.16 25.63 -13.93
N ALA A 115 1.42 26.27 -15.07
CA ALA A 115 0.61 27.38 -15.51
C ALA A 115 -0.87 26.97 -15.66
N GLY A 116 -1.76 27.66 -14.95
CA GLY A 116 -3.18 27.33 -14.78
C GLY A 116 -3.53 26.44 -13.59
N LEU A 117 -2.56 25.94 -12.80
CA LEU A 117 -2.74 25.20 -11.53
C LEU A 117 -1.90 25.77 -10.36
N GLU A 118 -1.25 26.91 -10.53
CA GLU A 118 -0.25 27.47 -9.60
C GLU A 118 -0.78 27.65 -8.18
N LEU A 119 -2.05 28.03 -8.07
CA LEU A 119 -2.74 28.31 -6.81
C LEU A 119 -3.73 27.22 -6.41
N VAL A 120 -3.77 26.11 -7.17
CA VAL A 120 -4.66 24.97 -6.90
C VAL A 120 -4.13 24.09 -5.78
N GLY A 121 -2.81 23.84 -5.79
CA GLY A 121 -2.15 23.08 -4.73
C GLY A 121 -2.13 23.85 -3.41
N ARG A 122 -2.26 23.14 -2.29
CA ARG A 122 -2.14 23.76 -0.97
C ARG A 122 -0.68 24.12 -0.68
N ALA A 123 -0.47 25.33 -0.15
CA ALA A 123 0.87 25.78 0.23
C ALA A 123 1.41 24.94 1.41
N PRO A 124 2.72 24.60 1.44
CA PRO A 124 3.29 23.75 2.49
C PRO A 124 3.12 24.28 3.93
N ASP A 125 3.13 25.60 4.10
CA ASP A 125 3.07 26.34 5.37
C ASP A 125 1.64 26.76 5.76
N ALA A 126 0.65 26.46 4.91
CA ALA A 126 -0.73 26.86 5.13
C ALA A 126 -1.30 26.27 6.44
N PRO A 127 -2.06 27.05 7.23
CA PRO A 127 -2.77 26.53 8.40
C PRO A 127 -3.76 25.43 8.02
N PRO A 128 -4.06 24.48 8.92
CA PRO A 128 -5.17 23.54 8.72
C PRO A 128 -6.43 24.27 8.27
N SER A 129 -7.09 23.77 7.21
CA SER A 129 -8.36 24.34 6.77
C SER A 129 -9.40 24.16 7.86
N ARG A 130 -10.24 25.17 8.08
CA ARG A 130 -11.44 25.02 8.92
C ARG A 130 -12.59 24.37 8.16
N ASP A 131 -12.59 24.48 6.84
CA ASP A 131 -13.56 23.86 5.94
C ASP A 131 -13.06 22.45 5.56
N PRO A 132 -13.80 21.38 5.91
CA PRO A 132 -13.42 20.03 5.55
C PRO A 132 -13.32 19.82 4.03
N ALA A 133 -14.15 20.49 3.23
CA ALA A 133 -14.14 20.38 1.76
C ALA A 133 -12.93 21.06 1.11
N ALA A 134 -12.19 21.88 1.87
CA ALA A 134 -11.01 22.60 1.43
C ALA A 134 -9.70 22.07 2.05
N LEU A 135 -9.73 20.90 2.71
CA LEU A 135 -8.56 20.35 3.42
C LEU A 135 -7.30 20.24 2.54
N ASP A 136 -7.48 19.90 1.27
CA ASP A 136 -6.41 19.71 0.28
C ASP A 136 -6.34 20.81 -0.79
N ARG A 137 -7.23 21.81 -0.75
CA ARG A 137 -7.33 22.84 -1.78
C ARG A 137 -6.44 24.04 -1.46
N GLY A 138 -5.84 24.61 -2.50
CA GLY A 138 -5.18 25.91 -2.45
C GLY A 138 -6.15 27.08 -2.58
N ALA A 139 -5.61 28.26 -2.87
CA ALA A 139 -6.37 29.50 -2.97
C ALA A 139 -7.30 29.56 -4.21
N SER A 140 -7.05 28.72 -5.22
CA SER A 140 -7.84 28.68 -6.46
C SER A 140 -8.53 27.34 -6.68
N ARG A 141 -9.69 27.37 -7.33
CA ARG A 141 -10.41 26.16 -7.74
C ARG A 141 -9.74 25.50 -8.95
N ARG A 142 -9.81 24.18 -9.01
CA ARG A 142 -9.41 23.39 -10.19
C ARG A 142 -10.31 23.75 -11.39
N PRO A 143 -9.77 23.87 -12.60
CA PRO A 143 -10.58 23.86 -13.82
C PRO A 143 -11.45 22.60 -13.87
N SER A 144 -12.63 22.69 -14.47
CA SER A 144 -13.49 21.53 -14.69
C SER A 144 -12.76 20.48 -15.53
N GLY A 145 -12.83 19.22 -15.11
CA GLY A 145 -12.09 18.11 -15.71
C GLY A 145 -10.72 17.85 -15.09
N VAL A 146 -10.19 18.73 -14.23
CA VAL A 146 -8.92 18.49 -13.52
C VAL A 146 -9.18 17.89 -12.13
N LEU A 147 -8.62 16.70 -11.90
CA LEU A 147 -8.85 15.86 -10.73
C LEU A 147 -7.51 15.37 -10.15
N ALA A 148 -7.49 15.05 -8.87
CA ALA A 148 -6.31 14.45 -8.20
C ALA A 148 -6.57 12.98 -7.79
N LEU A 149 -7.83 12.55 -7.85
CA LEU A 149 -8.29 11.20 -7.53
C LEU A 149 -7.91 10.78 -6.10
N ARG A 150 -8.25 11.63 -5.12
CA ARG A 150 -7.95 11.39 -3.70
C ARG A 150 -9.15 10.88 -2.90
N ASP A 151 -10.32 11.43 -3.19
CA ASP A 151 -11.56 11.21 -2.46
C ASP A 151 -12.70 10.78 -3.40
N LEU A 152 -13.84 10.39 -2.82
CA LEU A 152 -15.00 9.92 -3.57
C LEU A 152 -15.53 10.99 -4.54
N GLY A 153 -15.40 12.28 -4.19
CA GLY A 153 -15.81 13.39 -5.04
C GLY A 153 -15.00 13.45 -6.34
N ASP A 154 -13.67 13.31 -6.25
CA ASP A 154 -12.81 13.20 -7.43
C ASP A 154 -13.14 11.94 -8.24
N ALA A 155 -13.42 10.82 -7.58
CA ALA A 155 -13.71 9.56 -8.23
C ALA A 155 -15.03 9.60 -9.01
N GLU A 156 -16.09 10.15 -8.43
CA GLU A 156 -17.39 10.33 -9.10
C GLU A 156 -17.30 11.34 -10.25
N ALA A 157 -16.51 12.41 -10.10
CA ALA A 157 -16.25 13.34 -11.19
C ALA A 157 -15.52 12.68 -12.37
N LEU A 158 -14.53 11.83 -12.10
CA LEU A 158 -13.83 11.07 -13.13
C LEU A 158 -14.77 10.09 -13.83
N LYS A 159 -15.54 9.32 -13.06
CA LYS A 159 -16.53 8.36 -13.55
C LYS A 159 -17.57 8.99 -14.46
N ALA A 160 -18.13 10.14 -14.05
CA ALA A 160 -19.07 10.90 -14.85
C ALA A 160 -18.44 11.38 -16.16
N GLY A 161 -17.20 11.87 -16.11
CA GLY A 161 -16.46 12.30 -17.30
C GLY A 161 -16.17 11.16 -18.28
N LEU A 162 -15.75 10.00 -17.77
CA LEU A 162 -15.47 8.82 -18.59
C LEU A 162 -16.75 8.27 -19.24
N ARG A 163 -17.85 8.20 -18.50
CA ARG A 163 -19.18 7.82 -19.03
C ARG A 163 -19.68 8.77 -20.11
N ALA A 164 -19.29 10.04 -20.05
CA ALA A 164 -19.60 11.02 -21.10
C ALA A 164 -18.67 10.89 -22.34
N GLY A 165 -17.77 9.90 -22.36
CA GLY A 165 -16.84 9.66 -23.47
C GLY A 165 -15.60 10.55 -23.45
N GLY A 166 -15.28 11.18 -22.32
CA GLY A 166 -14.13 12.08 -22.20
C GLY A 166 -12.79 11.35 -22.38
N ARG A 167 -11.86 11.95 -23.12
CA ARG A 167 -10.48 11.47 -23.25
C ARG A 167 -9.69 11.80 -21.97
N LEU A 168 -9.10 10.77 -21.36
CA LEU A 168 -8.34 10.90 -20.12
C LEU A 168 -6.86 11.17 -20.41
N VAL A 169 -6.33 12.23 -19.81
CA VAL A 169 -4.90 12.48 -19.66
C VAL A 169 -4.51 12.21 -18.21
N VAL A 170 -3.48 11.42 -17.99
CA VAL A 170 -2.90 11.18 -16.67
C VAL A 170 -1.54 11.86 -16.62
N LEU A 171 -1.35 12.77 -15.67
CA LEU A 171 -0.06 13.40 -15.42
C LEU A 171 0.63 12.69 -14.26
N GLY A 172 1.71 11.98 -14.56
CA GLY A 172 2.47 11.17 -13.60
C GLY A 172 2.22 9.67 -13.78
N ALA A 173 3.30 8.92 -13.98
CA ALA A 173 3.29 7.48 -14.22
C ALA A 173 3.71 6.67 -12.98
N GLY A 174 3.27 7.11 -11.79
CA GLY A 174 3.40 6.33 -10.55
C GLY A 174 2.36 5.21 -10.46
N VAL A 175 2.27 4.54 -9.31
CA VAL A 175 1.32 3.42 -9.09
C VAL A 175 -0.11 3.80 -9.47
N LEU A 176 -0.69 4.82 -8.81
CA LEU A 176 -2.06 5.25 -9.07
C LEU A 176 -2.27 5.68 -10.53
N GLY A 177 -1.31 6.41 -11.11
CA GLY A 177 -1.38 6.88 -12.49
C GLY A 177 -1.41 5.74 -13.51
N MET A 178 -0.60 4.70 -13.31
CA MET A 178 -0.61 3.50 -14.14
C MET A 178 -1.89 2.69 -13.94
N GLU A 179 -2.33 2.48 -12.70
CA GLU A 179 -3.56 1.73 -12.40
C GLU A 179 -4.79 2.39 -13.02
N ILE A 180 -4.99 3.70 -12.81
CA ILE A 180 -6.16 4.39 -13.38
C ILE A 180 -6.12 4.42 -14.91
N ALA A 181 -4.93 4.56 -15.50
CA ALA A 181 -4.80 4.58 -16.95
C ALA A 181 -5.17 3.23 -17.57
N LEU A 182 -4.64 2.14 -17.02
CA LEU A 182 -4.95 0.78 -17.47
C LEU A 182 -6.42 0.43 -17.22
N ALA A 183 -6.94 0.73 -16.02
CA ALA A 183 -8.33 0.46 -15.68
C ALA A 183 -9.30 1.25 -16.57
N ALA A 184 -9.06 2.55 -16.80
CA ALA A 184 -9.91 3.35 -17.69
C ALA A 184 -9.81 2.89 -19.14
N ARG A 185 -8.62 2.46 -19.58
CA ARG A 185 -8.42 1.93 -20.94
C ARG A 185 -9.19 0.64 -21.18
N ASP A 186 -9.16 -0.27 -20.21
CA ASP A 186 -9.95 -1.50 -20.25
C ASP A 186 -11.47 -1.23 -20.33
N GLU A 187 -11.94 -0.15 -19.69
CA GLU A 187 -13.34 0.32 -19.80
C GLU A 187 -13.61 1.10 -21.11
N GLY A 188 -12.68 1.07 -22.07
CA GLY A 188 -12.84 1.63 -23.41
C GLY A 188 -12.44 3.09 -23.57
N ALA A 189 -11.92 3.75 -22.54
CA ALA A 189 -11.50 5.14 -22.64
C ALA A 189 -10.26 5.32 -23.54
N ALA A 190 -10.16 6.48 -24.18
CA ALA A 190 -8.91 6.94 -24.78
C ALA A 190 -8.03 7.54 -23.67
N VAL A 191 -6.83 7.00 -23.49
CA VAL A 191 -5.96 7.36 -22.36
C VAL A 191 -4.55 7.69 -22.85
N SER A 192 -4.03 8.84 -22.42
CA SER A 192 -2.60 9.19 -22.53
C SER A 192 -2.00 9.37 -21.14
N ILE A 193 -0.80 8.84 -20.90
CA ILE A 193 0.00 9.11 -19.69
C ILE A 193 1.17 10.00 -20.07
N VAL A 194 1.34 11.11 -19.37
CA VAL A 194 2.43 12.07 -19.53
C VAL A 194 3.32 12.03 -18.29
N HIS A 195 4.62 11.80 -18.46
CA HIS A 195 5.57 11.83 -17.35
C HIS A 195 6.97 12.29 -17.78
N PRO A 196 7.75 12.92 -16.87
CA PRO A 196 9.04 13.50 -17.22
C PRO A 196 10.18 12.46 -17.30
N GLY A 197 10.02 11.32 -16.63
CA GLY A 197 11.04 10.26 -16.61
C GLY A 197 11.08 9.43 -17.88
N GLU A 198 12.08 8.56 -17.99
CA GLU A 198 12.20 7.55 -19.05
C GLU A 198 11.14 6.44 -18.89
N THR A 199 10.93 6.00 -17.65
CA THR A 199 10.09 4.83 -17.34
C THR A 199 9.01 5.16 -16.30
N PRO A 200 7.86 4.45 -16.36
CA PRO A 200 6.87 4.48 -15.30
C PRO A 200 7.43 3.87 -14.01
N MET A 201 6.91 4.32 -12.87
CA MET A 201 7.20 3.77 -11.54
C MET A 201 8.70 3.71 -11.19
N ALA A 202 9.52 4.65 -11.67
CA ALA A 202 10.98 4.67 -11.45
C ALA A 202 11.43 4.74 -9.97
N GLY A 203 10.53 5.07 -9.03
CA GLY A 203 10.82 4.99 -7.58
C GLY A 203 10.56 3.61 -6.96
N ALA A 204 9.96 2.69 -7.72
CA ALA A 204 9.56 1.35 -7.28
C ALA A 204 10.14 0.23 -8.16
N LEU A 205 10.65 0.57 -9.35
CA LEU A 205 11.19 -0.35 -10.34
C LEU A 205 12.57 0.11 -10.75
N ASP A 206 13.42 -0.83 -11.11
CA ASP A 206 14.58 -0.54 -11.93
C ASP A 206 14.17 -0.20 -13.37
N ARG A 207 15.15 0.27 -14.15
CA ARG A 207 14.93 0.75 -15.52
C ARG A 207 14.28 -0.31 -16.42
N ASP A 208 14.75 -1.55 -16.40
CA ASP A 208 14.24 -2.58 -17.32
C ASP A 208 12.82 -3.02 -16.94
N GLY A 209 12.52 -3.12 -15.65
CA GLY A 209 11.16 -3.34 -15.15
C GLY A 209 10.20 -2.23 -15.57
N GLY A 210 10.63 -0.97 -15.48
CA GLY A 210 9.86 0.18 -15.95
C GLY A 210 9.63 0.18 -17.47
N LEU A 211 10.65 -0.17 -18.28
CA LEU A 211 10.49 -0.31 -19.73
C LEU A 211 9.51 -1.44 -20.09
N MET A 212 9.55 -2.56 -19.37
CA MET A 212 8.60 -3.66 -19.55
C MET A 212 7.17 -3.23 -19.23
N LEU A 213 6.96 -2.50 -18.13
CA LEU A 213 5.67 -1.94 -17.78
C LEU A 213 5.16 -0.96 -18.84
N ALA A 214 6.02 -0.07 -19.34
CA ALA A 214 5.65 0.86 -20.42
C ALA A 214 5.23 0.12 -21.69
N ARG A 215 5.94 -0.98 -22.04
CA ARG A 215 5.57 -1.85 -23.16
C ARG A 215 4.21 -2.50 -22.93
N ALA A 216 3.98 -3.08 -21.74
CA ALA A 216 2.70 -3.70 -21.39
C ALA A 216 1.54 -2.71 -21.49
N ALA A 217 1.71 -1.49 -20.98
CA ALA A 217 0.70 -0.44 -21.08
C ALA A 217 0.40 -0.01 -22.52
N ARG A 218 1.43 0.12 -23.37
CA ARG A 218 1.24 0.41 -24.80
C ARG A 218 0.51 -0.73 -25.53
N MET A 219 0.81 -1.99 -25.19
CA MET A 219 0.09 -3.14 -25.74
C MET A 219 -1.37 -3.18 -25.29
N ALA A 220 -1.69 -2.69 -24.09
CA ALA A 220 -3.06 -2.48 -23.62
C ALA A 220 -3.76 -1.27 -24.30
N GLY A 221 -3.06 -0.51 -25.13
CA GLY A 221 -3.59 0.63 -25.87
C GLY A 221 -3.57 1.95 -25.10
N VAL A 222 -2.77 2.04 -24.03
CA VAL A 222 -2.46 3.31 -23.37
C VAL A 222 -1.36 4.04 -24.14
N ASP A 223 -1.57 5.30 -24.45
CA ASP A 223 -0.56 6.16 -25.07
C ASP A 223 0.42 6.71 -24.01
N VAL A 224 1.58 6.07 -23.89
CA VAL A 224 2.61 6.44 -22.89
C VAL A 224 3.62 7.40 -23.50
N ILE A 225 3.62 8.63 -22.98
CA ILE A 225 4.43 9.77 -23.43
C ILE A 225 5.53 10.06 -22.37
N PRO A 226 6.70 9.38 -22.46
CA PRO A 226 7.82 9.61 -21.57
C PRO A 226 8.57 10.91 -21.94
N HIS A 227 9.48 11.34 -21.07
CA HIS A 227 10.30 12.55 -21.26
C HIS A 227 9.50 13.85 -21.47
N ALA A 228 8.21 13.85 -21.15
CA ALA A 228 7.33 14.98 -21.33
C ALA A 228 7.14 15.71 -20.00
N VAL A 229 7.76 16.88 -19.89
CA VAL A 229 7.59 17.80 -18.76
C VAL A 229 6.40 18.71 -19.05
N ALA A 230 5.26 18.47 -18.41
CA ALA A 230 4.12 19.40 -18.50
C ALA A 230 4.50 20.75 -17.85
N GLU A 231 4.17 21.85 -18.52
CA GLU A 231 4.39 23.21 -18.01
C GLU A 231 3.09 23.97 -17.79
N SER A 232 2.05 23.67 -18.57
CA SER A 232 0.75 24.33 -18.42
C SER A 232 -0.44 23.42 -18.75
N VAL A 233 -1.59 23.79 -18.21
CA VAL A 233 -2.89 23.25 -18.61
C VAL A 233 -3.57 24.22 -19.58
N SER A 234 -3.92 23.72 -20.76
CA SER A 234 -4.80 24.42 -21.68
C SER A 234 -6.24 24.30 -21.21
N VAL A 235 -6.94 25.43 -21.13
CA VAL A 235 -8.36 25.50 -20.76
C VAL A 235 -9.18 26.22 -21.82
N ARG A 236 -10.44 25.83 -21.96
CA ARG A 236 -11.48 26.55 -22.71
C ARG A 236 -12.39 27.29 -21.74
N GLN A 237 -12.62 28.58 -21.97
CA GLN A 237 -13.60 29.34 -21.20
C GLN A 237 -15.02 28.97 -21.65
N THR A 238 -15.89 28.67 -20.70
CA THR A 238 -17.30 28.34 -20.93
C THR A 238 -18.18 29.20 -20.02
N GLY A 239 -19.49 29.24 -20.25
CA GLY A 239 -20.44 29.89 -19.34
C GLY A 239 -20.44 29.31 -17.91
N ARG A 240 -19.82 28.14 -17.70
CA ARG A 240 -19.66 27.47 -16.39
C ARG A 240 -18.24 27.61 -15.81
N GLY A 241 -17.37 28.41 -16.44
CA GLY A 241 -15.97 28.61 -16.06
C GLY A 241 -14.97 27.89 -16.97
N ALA A 242 -13.73 27.75 -16.48
CA ALA A 242 -12.63 27.13 -17.22
C ALA A 242 -12.78 25.59 -17.26
N GLN A 243 -12.70 25.02 -18.46
CA GLN A 243 -12.76 23.58 -18.71
C GLN A 243 -11.42 23.10 -19.29
N PHE A 244 -10.86 22.01 -18.78
CA PHE A 244 -9.63 21.41 -19.31
C PHE A 244 -9.78 20.98 -20.77
N ARG A 245 -8.70 21.15 -21.55
CA ARG A 245 -8.60 20.75 -22.97
C ARG A 245 -7.32 19.95 -23.27
N GLY A 246 -6.32 20.01 -22.40
CA GLY A 246 -5.05 19.33 -22.62
C GLY A 246 -3.89 19.90 -21.82
N LEU A 247 -2.76 19.22 -21.90
CA LEU A 247 -1.47 19.67 -21.35
C LEU A 247 -0.61 20.27 -22.46
N VAL A 248 0.16 21.30 -22.11
CA VAL A 248 1.27 21.79 -22.93
C VAL A 248 2.57 21.44 -22.21
N CYS A 249 3.46 20.74 -22.93
CA CYS A 249 4.76 20.33 -22.42
C CYS A 249 5.85 21.35 -22.79
N ALA A 250 6.99 21.28 -22.11
CA ALA A 250 8.13 22.18 -22.27
C ALA A 250 8.72 22.20 -23.69
N ASP A 251 8.59 21.09 -24.42
CA ASP A 251 8.99 20.96 -25.82
C ASP A 251 7.96 21.53 -26.81
N GLY A 252 6.85 22.09 -26.32
CA GLY A 252 5.72 22.58 -27.11
C GLY A 252 4.69 21.52 -27.47
N THR A 253 4.89 20.25 -27.09
CA THR A 253 3.95 19.17 -27.36
C THR A 253 2.61 19.43 -26.65
N PHE A 254 1.52 19.36 -27.42
CA PHE A 254 0.16 19.47 -26.90
C PHE A 254 -0.49 18.09 -26.77
N VAL A 255 -0.84 17.69 -25.54
CA VAL A 255 -1.54 16.43 -25.26
C VAL A 255 -3.00 16.75 -24.93
N GLY A 256 -3.88 16.62 -25.93
CA GLY A 256 -5.29 16.96 -25.80
C GLY A 256 -6.09 15.95 -24.96
N GLY A 257 -7.08 16.42 -24.21
CA GLY A 257 -8.05 15.59 -23.50
C GLY A 257 -9.13 16.39 -22.79
N ASP A 258 -10.12 15.70 -22.25
CA ASP A 258 -11.28 16.31 -21.57
C ASP A 258 -11.18 16.19 -20.05
N LEU A 259 -10.41 15.20 -19.58
CA LEU A 259 -10.16 14.93 -18.18
C LEU A 259 -8.66 14.86 -17.92
N LEU A 260 -8.23 15.41 -16.80
CA LEU A 260 -6.88 15.32 -16.30
C LEU A 260 -6.90 14.68 -14.91
N VAL A 261 -6.17 13.58 -14.72
CA VAL A 261 -5.84 13.05 -13.39
C VAL A 261 -4.40 13.42 -13.08
N VAL A 262 -4.19 14.21 -12.03
CA VAL A 262 -2.87 14.60 -11.52
C VAL A 262 -2.40 13.55 -10.50
N SER A 263 -1.43 12.75 -10.89
CA SER A 263 -0.84 11.65 -10.11
C SER A 263 0.66 11.87 -9.88
N CYS A 264 1.04 13.07 -9.41
CA CYS A 264 2.44 13.49 -9.23
C CYS A 264 2.97 13.23 -7.81
N GLY A 265 2.50 12.16 -7.17
CA GLY A 265 2.83 11.80 -5.79
C GLY A 265 1.94 12.48 -4.74
N VAL A 266 2.32 12.32 -3.47
CA VAL A 266 1.57 12.82 -2.31
C VAL A 266 2.50 13.54 -1.34
N ARG A 267 1.94 14.37 -0.46
CA ARG A 267 2.63 15.02 0.64
C ARG A 267 1.96 14.69 1.97
N PRO A 268 2.69 14.32 3.03
CA PRO A 268 2.12 14.13 4.36
C PRO A 268 1.39 15.37 4.89
N ARG A 269 0.30 15.17 5.65
CA ARG A 269 -0.45 16.26 6.30
C ARG A 269 0.12 16.55 7.69
N ILE A 270 1.19 17.34 7.73
CA ILE A 270 2.00 17.62 8.93
C ILE A 270 1.64 18.93 9.63
N GLU A 271 0.75 19.74 9.07
CA GLU A 271 0.58 21.15 9.45
C GLU A 271 0.01 21.31 10.86
N LEU A 272 -0.79 20.34 11.31
CA LEU A 272 -1.30 20.29 12.67
C LEU A 272 -0.19 19.98 13.68
N ALA A 273 0.67 19.00 13.37
CA ALA A 273 1.77 18.58 14.23
C ALA A 273 2.85 19.66 14.33
N HIS A 274 3.27 20.21 13.19
CA HIS A 274 4.25 21.30 13.13
C HIS A 274 3.79 22.52 13.97
N ARG A 275 2.51 22.90 13.88
CA ARG A 275 1.95 24.01 14.68
C ARG A 275 1.79 23.70 16.15
N ALA A 276 1.73 22.42 16.52
CA ALA A 276 1.74 21.97 17.90
C ALA A 276 3.17 21.87 18.47
N GLY A 277 4.20 22.22 17.69
CA GLY A 277 5.60 22.11 18.12
C GLY A 277 6.10 20.67 18.19
N LEU A 278 5.57 19.77 17.35
CA LEU A 278 6.08 18.42 17.17
C LEU A 278 7.09 18.40 16.03
N ASP A 279 8.10 17.53 16.12
CA ASP A 279 9.15 17.39 15.11
C ASP A 279 8.58 16.84 13.79
N THR A 280 8.97 17.49 12.69
CA THR A 280 8.54 17.13 11.33
C THR A 280 9.69 17.28 10.34
N GLU A 281 9.82 16.31 9.43
CA GLU A 281 10.67 16.40 8.24
C GLU A 281 9.79 16.19 7.00
N PHE A 282 9.93 15.07 6.28
CA PHE A 282 8.99 14.74 5.21
C PHE A 282 7.60 14.40 5.78
N GLY A 283 7.55 13.75 6.95
CA GLY A 283 6.36 13.48 7.75
C GLY A 283 6.54 13.88 9.22
N ILE A 284 5.59 13.48 10.07
CA ILE A 284 5.66 13.64 11.53
C ILE A 284 6.66 12.63 12.06
N LEU A 285 7.72 13.10 12.71
CA LEU A 285 8.78 12.23 13.19
C LEU A 285 8.30 11.43 14.41
N VAL A 286 8.41 10.11 14.28
CA VAL A 286 8.04 9.16 15.32
C VAL A 286 9.10 8.10 15.49
N GLU A 287 9.25 7.64 16.72
CA GLU A 287 10.07 6.48 17.05
C GLU A 287 9.54 5.20 16.34
N PRO A 288 10.32 4.11 16.28
CA PRO A 288 9.86 2.79 15.78
C PRO A 288 8.59 2.27 16.47
N ASP A 289 8.32 2.84 17.63
CA ASP A 289 7.24 2.52 18.52
C ASP A 289 6.04 3.50 18.40
N LEU A 290 6.13 4.40 17.42
CA LEU A 290 5.10 5.32 16.92
C LEU A 290 4.80 6.54 17.79
N ARG A 291 5.53 6.72 18.90
CA ARG A 291 5.49 7.97 19.69
C ARG A 291 6.19 9.09 18.95
N THR A 292 5.67 10.30 19.04
CA THR A 292 6.37 11.48 18.54
C THR A 292 7.63 11.75 19.35
N TRP A 293 8.65 12.33 18.73
CA TRP A 293 9.92 12.64 19.42
C TRP A 293 9.75 13.62 20.58
N ALA A 294 8.88 14.62 20.41
CA ALA A 294 8.68 15.69 21.39
C ALA A 294 7.66 15.37 22.48
N ASP A 295 6.77 14.40 22.30
CA ASP A 295 5.65 14.15 23.21
C ASP A 295 5.28 12.65 23.29
N PRO A 296 5.46 12.00 24.46
CA PRO A 296 5.20 10.57 24.61
C PRO A 296 3.70 10.21 24.62
N ASP A 297 2.81 11.19 24.81
CA ASP A 297 1.36 10.99 24.81
C ASP A 297 0.74 11.19 23.40
N ILE A 298 1.56 11.60 22.42
CA ILE A 298 1.15 11.82 21.03
C ILE A 298 1.84 10.81 20.12
N PHE A 299 1.06 10.23 19.21
CA PHE A 299 1.49 9.22 18.25
C PHE A 299 1.14 9.65 16.83
N ALA A 300 1.83 9.10 15.83
CA ALA A 300 1.42 9.24 14.43
C ALA A 300 1.51 7.91 13.67
N ILE A 301 0.55 7.66 12.78
CA ILE A 301 0.47 6.45 11.96
C ILE A 301 0.04 6.76 10.51
N GLY A 302 0.31 5.81 9.61
CA GLY A 302 -0.02 5.89 8.19
C GLY A 302 0.86 6.86 7.42
N ASP A 303 0.35 7.40 6.31
CA ASP A 303 1.11 8.27 5.39
C ASP A 303 1.61 9.59 6.04
N CYS A 304 1.14 9.94 7.23
CA CYS A 304 1.64 11.11 7.95
C CYS A 304 2.87 10.82 8.82
N ALA A 305 3.13 9.56 9.14
CA ALA A 305 4.16 9.15 10.10
C ALA A 305 5.49 8.83 9.39
N HIS A 306 6.53 9.59 9.76
CA HIS A 306 7.91 9.34 9.36
C HIS A 306 8.59 8.59 10.50
N VAL A 307 8.65 7.26 10.38
CA VAL A 307 9.28 6.40 11.39
C VAL A 307 10.79 6.51 11.27
N ALA A 308 11.41 7.14 12.26
CA ALA A 308 12.85 7.32 12.37
C ALA A 308 13.25 7.44 13.85
N PRO A 309 14.25 6.68 14.33
CA PRO A 309 14.79 6.88 15.67
C PRO A 309 15.35 8.29 15.87
N ALA A 310 15.20 8.90 17.05
CA ALA A 310 15.71 10.26 17.31
C ALA A 310 17.23 10.40 17.09
N ASP A 311 18.00 9.34 17.31
CA ASP A 311 19.45 9.30 17.09
C ASP A 311 19.87 9.16 15.61
N SER A 312 18.90 9.01 14.70
CA SER A 312 19.15 8.93 13.25
C SER A 312 19.34 10.29 12.57
N ALA A 313 19.17 11.39 13.31
CA ALA A 313 19.41 12.73 12.80
C ALA A 313 20.88 12.91 12.38
N GLY A 314 21.09 13.42 11.16
CA GLY A 314 22.41 13.77 10.66
C GLY A 314 23.06 14.89 11.47
N SER A 315 24.35 15.13 11.24
CA SER A 315 25.08 16.23 11.89
C SER A 315 24.52 17.63 11.56
N ASP A 316 23.75 17.74 10.47
CA ASP A 316 23.03 18.94 10.05
C ASP A 316 21.61 19.04 10.67
N GLY A 317 21.24 18.10 11.54
CA GLY A 317 19.93 18.01 12.18
C GLY A 317 18.84 17.43 11.28
N ARG A 318 19.16 16.99 10.05
CA ARG A 318 18.16 16.47 9.11
C ARG A 318 17.94 14.98 9.28
N VAL A 319 16.71 14.54 9.03
CA VAL A 319 16.32 13.13 9.15
C VAL A 319 16.01 12.57 7.77
N GLY A 320 16.77 11.55 7.37
CA GLY A 320 16.56 10.83 6.12
C GLY A 320 15.27 10.00 6.12
N GLY A 321 14.82 9.62 4.93
CA GLY A 321 13.65 8.77 4.75
C GLY A 321 12.34 9.54 4.59
N ALA A 322 11.24 8.78 4.56
CA ALA A 322 9.89 9.28 4.38
C ALA A 322 8.87 8.23 4.85
N PRO A 323 7.58 8.60 5.06
CA PRO A 323 6.50 7.64 5.23
C PRO A 323 6.42 6.67 4.06
N ALA A 324 6.06 5.41 4.33
CA ALA A 324 6.03 4.34 3.33
C ALA A 324 5.05 4.58 2.17
N GLY A 325 3.97 5.35 2.38
CA GLY A 325 2.97 5.65 1.35
C GLY A 325 2.14 4.45 0.89
N LEU A 326 2.08 3.39 1.71
CA LEU A 326 1.41 2.13 1.40
C LEU A 326 0.45 1.74 2.54
N ILE A 327 -0.68 1.12 2.17
CA ILE A 327 -1.73 0.73 3.13
C ILE A 327 -1.27 -0.33 4.13
N ALA A 328 -0.49 -1.33 3.68
CA ALA A 328 -0.10 -2.47 4.51
C ALA A 328 0.84 -2.06 5.66
N PRO A 329 1.90 -1.25 5.43
CA PRO A 329 2.65 -0.64 6.52
C PRO A 329 1.77 0.15 7.49
N GLY A 330 0.84 0.98 6.99
CA GLY A 330 -0.05 1.77 7.83
C GLY A 330 -0.95 0.93 8.74
N TRP A 331 -1.47 -0.19 8.24
CA TRP A 331 -2.27 -1.12 9.05
C TRP A 331 -1.46 -1.86 10.11
N ARG A 332 -0.20 -2.22 9.82
CA ARG A 332 0.70 -2.77 10.84
C ARG A 332 1.02 -1.76 11.94
N GLN A 333 1.18 -0.49 11.59
CA GLN A 333 1.34 0.58 12.57
C GLN A 333 0.09 0.71 13.45
N ALA A 334 -1.11 0.67 12.85
CA ALA A 334 -2.37 0.71 13.59
C ALA A 334 -2.51 -0.48 14.56
N GLU A 335 -2.20 -1.69 14.11
CA GLU A 335 -2.25 -2.91 14.92
C GLU A 335 -1.27 -2.86 16.10
N ALA A 336 0.00 -2.51 15.84
CA ALA A 336 1.02 -2.40 16.89
C ALA A 336 0.67 -1.31 17.92
N LEU A 337 0.19 -0.15 17.45
CA LEU A 337 -0.22 0.93 18.33
C LEU A 337 -1.45 0.55 19.17
N ALA A 338 -2.44 -0.14 18.58
CA ALA A 338 -3.61 -0.60 19.30
C ALA A 338 -3.24 -1.56 20.44
N ALA A 339 -2.41 -2.57 20.15
CA ALA A 339 -1.95 -3.54 21.13
C ALA A 339 -1.27 -2.86 22.32
N ARG A 340 -0.41 -1.87 22.03
CA ARG A 340 0.24 -1.04 23.05
C ARG A 340 -0.74 -0.25 23.90
N LEU A 341 -1.67 0.49 23.28
CA LEU A 341 -2.58 1.35 24.01
C LEU A 341 -3.52 0.55 24.91
N VAL A 342 -3.95 -0.63 24.46
CA VAL A 342 -4.72 -1.58 25.29
C VAL A 342 -3.87 -2.10 26.45
N ALA A 343 -2.63 -2.51 26.20
CA ALA A 343 -1.73 -2.98 27.25
C ALA A 343 -1.45 -1.89 28.30
N GLN A 344 -1.23 -0.65 27.88
CA GLN A 344 -1.07 0.51 28.76
C GLN A 344 -2.32 0.78 29.60
N ALA A 345 -3.51 0.71 29.01
CA ALA A 345 -4.77 0.89 29.74
C ALA A 345 -5.00 -0.18 30.82
N ARG A 346 -4.43 -1.38 30.64
CA ARG A 346 -4.48 -2.50 31.58
C ARG A 346 -3.34 -2.51 32.62
N GLY A 347 -2.33 -1.65 32.44
CA GLY A 347 -1.12 -1.64 33.28
C GLY A 347 -0.08 -2.72 32.93
N ASP A 348 -0.22 -3.39 31.79
CA ASP A 348 0.68 -4.45 31.32
C ASP A 348 1.76 -3.88 30.37
N GLU A 349 2.72 -3.12 30.91
CA GLU A 349 3.72 -2.42 30.08
C GLU A 349 4.66 -3.36 29.30
N GLU A 350 4.91 -4.58 29.79
CA GLU A 350 5.76 -5.56 29.09
C GLU A 350 5.12 -6.09 27.79
N LEU A 351 3.79 -6.17 27.72
CA LEU A 351 3.08 -6.72 26.55
C LEU A 351 3.01 -5.75 25.36
N GLY A 352 3.19 -4.44 25.60
CA GLY A 352 3.00 -3.36 24.62
C GLY A 352 4.28 -2.87 23.92
N GLN A 353 5.42 -3.50 24.17
CA GLN A 353 6.75 -3.03 23.74
C GLN A 353 7.21 -3.53 22.38
N GLN A 354 6.48 -4.44 21.72
CA GLN A 354 6.91 -4.95 20.41
C GLN A 354 6.77 -3.87 19.32
N PRO A 355 7.88 -3.39 18.72
CA PRO A 355 7.81 -2.46 17.62
C PRO A 355 7.15 -3.14 16.42
N ALA A 356 6.50 -2.35 15.57
CA ALA A 356 6.07 -2.84 14.27
C ALA A 356 7.35 -3.22 13.49
N ALA A 357 7.68 -4.52 13.41
CA ALA A 357 8.89 -4.97 12.73
C ALA A 357 8.94 -4.35 11.31
N PRO A 358 9.99 -3.56 10.98
CA PRO A 358 10.07 -2.93 9.68
C PRO A 358 10.27 -4.00 8.62
N ARG A 359 9.22 -4.26 7.85
CA ARG A 359 9.29 -5.10 6.64
C ARG A 359 9.56 -4.22 5.44
N ALA A 360 10.38 -4.72 4.53
CA ALA A 360 10.57 -4.09 3.23
C ALA A 360 9.20 -3.83 2.57
N PRO A 361 8.92 -2.60 2.10
CA PRO A 361 7.66 -2.31 1.44
C PRO A 361 7.57 -3.13 0.15
N VAL A 362 6.37 -3.67 -0.11
CA VAL A 362 6.03 -4.36 -1.34
C VAL A 362 4.95 -3.56 -2.03
N VAL A 363 5.16 -3.27 -3.31
CA VAL A 363 4.21 -2.60 -4.18
C VAL A 363 3.73 -3.57 -5.25
N MET A 364 2.43 -3.53 -5.51
CA MET A 364 1.77 -4.35 -6.51
C MET A 364 0.89 -3.45 -7.36
N LEU A 365 0.96 -3.61 -8.67
CA LEU A 365 0.11 -2.88 -9.60
C LEU A 365 -1.23 -3.59 -9.75
N LYS A 366 -2.33 -2.87 -9.56
CA LYS A 366 -3.68 -3.36 -9.84
C LYS A 366 -4.03 -3.07 -11.30
N ALA A 367 -3.79 -4.03 -12.19
CA ALA A 367 -4.18 -3.93 -13.58
C ALA A 367 -4.52 -5.31 -14.15
N ARG A 368 -5.58 -5.39 -14.96
CA ARG A 368 -5.90 -6.64 -15.67
C ARG A 368 -4.88 -6.83 -16.79
N GLY A 369 -4.37 -8.05 -16.95
CA GLY A 369 -3.42 -8.39 -18.00
C GLY A 369 -2.01 -7.80 -17.83
N VAL A 370 -1.71 -7.13 -16.71
CA VAL A 370 -0.38 -6.64 -16.38
C VAL A 370 -0.04 -7.02 -14.95
N ASP A 371 0.65 -8.16 -14.79
CA ASP A 371 1.16 -8.59 -13.49
C ASP A 371 2.41 -7.80 -13.15
N LEU A 372 2.41 -7.08 -12.02
CA LEU A 372 3.59 -6.41 -11.51
C LEU A 372 3.63 -6.43 -9.99
N VAL A 373 4.78 -6.84 -9.46
CA VAL A 373 5.11 -6.73 -8.04
C VAL A 373 6.60 -6.43 -7.87
N ALA A 374 6.92 -5.56 -6.93
CA ALA A 374 8.30 -5.22 -6.57
C ALA A 374 8.39 -4.98 -5.06
N GLY A 375 9.57 -5.16 -4.49
CA GLY A 375 9.80 -4.89 -3.09
C GLY A 375 11.27 -4.84 -2.71
N GLY A 376 11.58 -4.13 -1.62
CA GLY A 376 12.95 -3.98 -1.15
C GLY A 376 13.85 -3.18 -2.11
N VAL A 377 15.11 -3.57 -2.19
CA VAL A 377 16.11 -2.92 -3.08
C VAL A 377 15.94 -3.41 -4.51
N VAL A 378 15.66 -2.50 -5.44
CA VAL A 378 15.37 -2.84 -6.85
C VAL A 378 16.47 -2.40 -7.82
N ASP A 379 17.19 -1.34 -7.51
CA ASP A 379 18.08 -0.60 -8.41
C ASP A 379 19.58 -0.89 -8.18
N ALA A 380 19.91 -1.97 -7.47
CA ALA A 380 21.31 -2.37 -7.25
C ALA A 380 22.05 -2.61 -8.57
N ASP A 381 23.27 -2.09 -8.72
CA ASP A 381 24.09 -2.31 -9.92
C ASP A 381 24.59 -3.77 -9.97
N PRO A 382 24.31 -4.55 -11.04
CA PRO A 382 24.78 -5.93 -11.15
C PRO A 382 26.29 -6.10 -11.17
N TRP A 383 27.04 -5.05 -11.50
CA TRP A 383 28.49 -5.09 -11.65
C TRP A 383 29.24 -4.52 -10.44
N ASP A 384 28.51 -4.02 -9.45
CA ASP A 384 29.12 -3.51 -8.22
C ASP A 384 29.58 -4.66 -7.32
N SER A 385 30.76 -4.50 -6.73
CA SER A 385 31.34 -5.44 -5.76
C SER A 385 30.90 -5.15 -4.32
N GLY A 386 30.00 -4.19 -4.12
CA GLY A 386 29.46 -3.73 -2.83
C GLY A 386 28.61 -4.73 -2.04
N GLY A 387 28.79 -6.04 -2.25
CA GLY A 387 28.20 -7.11 -1.45
C GLY A 387 26.74 -7.45 -1.77
N ARG A 388 26.16 -6.84 -2.80
CA ARG A 388 24.86 -7.27 -3.36
C ARG A 388 25.07 -8.09 -4.61
N GLU A 389 24.31 -9.16 -4.73
CA GLU A 389 24.30 -10.07 -5.87
C GLU A 389 22.99 -9.89 -6.63
N VAL A 390 23.06 -9.76 -7.94
CA VAL A 390 21.89 -9.53 -8.81
C VAL A 390 21.73 -10.69 -9.78
N ALA A 391 20.52 -11.25 -9.84
CA ALA A 391 20.12 -12.19 -10.89
C ALA A 391 18.91 -11.62 -11.64
N GLN A 392 18.95 -11.61 -12.97
CA GLN A 392 17.89 -11.04 -13.81
C GLN A 392 17.59 -11.89 -15.04
N TRP A 393 16.31 -11.92 -15.42
CA TRP A 393 15.81 -12.52 -16.65
C TRP A 393 14.88 -11.54 -17.38
N LEU A 394 15.11 -11.35 -18.68
CA LEU A 394 14.38 -10.41 -19.52
C LEU A 394 13.95 -11.12 -20.83
N ASP A 395 12.64 -11.23 -21.06
CA ASP A 395 12.02 -11.71 -22.30
C ASP A 395 10.96 -10.69 -22.78
N PRO A 396 11.35 -9.67 -23.56
CA PRO A 396 10.44 -8.64 -24.06
C PRO A 396 9.39 -9.15 -25.04
N THR A 397 9.68 -10.25 -25.73
CA THR A 397 8.77 -10.87 -26.68
C THR A 397 7.59 -11.50 -25.96
N ARG A 398 7.82 -12.12 -24.80
CA ARG A 398 6.77 -12.68 -23.93
C ARG A 398 6.27 -11.72 -22.86
N GLY A 399 6.82 -10.50 -22.80
CA GLY A 399 6.41 -9.48 -21.84
C GLY A 399 6.84 -9.78 -20.40
N ARG A 400 7.98 -10.45 -20.21
CA ARG A 400 8.45 -10.92 -18.90
C ARG A 400 9.75 -10.26 -18.48
N TYR A 401 9.80 -9.87 -17.22
CA TYR A 401 10.99 -9.40 -16.56
C TYR A 401 10.98 -9.84 -15.10
N VAL A 402 12.06 -10.48 -14.65
CA VAL A 402 12.24 -10.85 -13.24
C VAL A 402 13.65 -10.46 -12.83
N ARG A 403 13.77 -9.78 -11.70
CA ARG A 403 15.02 -9.37 -11.06
C ARG A 403 14.97 -9.76 -9.60
N ALA A 404 16.03 -10.36 -9.09
CA ALA A 404 16.24 -10.62 -7.68
C ALA A 404 17.58 -10.00 -7.25
N VAL A 405 17.56 -9.28 -6.13
CA VAL A 405 18.72 -8.66 -5.49
C VAL A 405 18.89 -9.33 -4.14
N SER A 406 20.08 -9.86 -3.87
CA SER A 406 20.38 -10.56 -2.61
C SER A 406 21.67 -10.06 -1.96
N ARG A 407 21.84 -10.29 -0.66
CA ARG A 407 23.09 -10.06 0.08
C ARG A 407 23.43 -11.33 0.86
N GLY A 408 24.55 -11.97 0.51
CA GLY A 408 24.93 -13.26 1.11
C GLY A 408 23.85 -14.33 0.89
N GLY A 409 23.26 -14.36 -0.31
CA GLY A 409 22.15 -15.25 -0.68
C GLY A 409 20.78 -14.86 -0.14
N VAL A 410 20.66 -14.03 0.90
CA VAL A 410 19.36 -13.56 1.45
C VAL A 410 18.72 -12.53 0.53
N LEU A 411 17.44 -12.69 0.20
CA LEU A 411 16.74 -11.75 -0.70
C LEU A 411 16.56 -10.38 -0.04
N ASP A 412 17.14 -9.37 -0.68
CA ASP A 412 17.15 -7.95 -0.28
C ASP A 412 16.07 -7.15 -1.04
N GLY A 413 15.70 -7.59 -2.24
CA GLY A 413 14.64 -7.00 -3.04
C GLY A 413 14.47 -7.68 -4.40
N PHE A 414 13.41 -7.31 -5.11
CA PHE A 414 13.06 -7.93 -6.39
C PHE A 414 12.12 -7.05 -7.22
N VAL A 415 12.06 -7.35 -8.52
CA VAL A 415 11.05 -6.83 -9.46
C VAL A 415 10.55 -7.98 -10.31
N ALA A 416 9.24 -8.13 -10.45
CA ALA A 416 8.61 -9.09 -11.35
C ALA A 416 7.51 -8.42 -12.17
N VAL A 417 7.62 -8.46 -13.50
CA VAL A 417 6.67 -7.93 -14.47
C VAL A 417 6.30 -9.05 -15.45
N GLY A 418 4.99 -9.32 -15.62
CA GLY A 418 4.48 -10.41 -16.47
C GLY A 418 4.85 -11.81 -15.97
N ALA A 419 5.26 -11.93 -14.70
CA ALA A 419 5.76 -13.15 -14.08
C ALA A 419 5.09 -13.39 -12.71
N PRO A 420 3.78 -13.69 -12.68
CA PRO A 420 3.01 -13.78 -11.45
C PRO A 420 3.50 -14.88 -10.49
N ARG A 421 3.98 -16.03 -11.01
CA ARG A 421 4.50 -17.11 -10.16
C ARG A 421 5.82 -16.73 -9.51
N ALA A 422 6.76 -16.21 -10.29
CA ALA A 422 8.04 -15.72 -9.77
C ALA A 422 7.85 -14.57 -8.78
N GLY A 423 6.96 -13.62 -9.10
CA GLY A 423 6.63 -12.51 -8.21
C GLY A 423 6.05 -12.99 -6.87
N ALA A 424 5.16 -13.97 -6.87
CA ALA A 424 4.60 -14.53 -5.65
C ALA A 424 5.66 -15.21 -4.77
N GLU A 425 6.57 -15.98 -5.38
CA GLU A 425 7.66 -16.67 -4.66
C GLU A 425 8.67 -15.67 -4.07
N LEU A 426 9.14 -14.71 -4.86
CA LEU A 426 10.08 -13.68 -4.41
C LEU A 426 9.49 -12.82 -3.29
N THR A 427 8.18 -12.53 -3.34
CA THR A 427 7.54 -11.80 -2.24
C THR A 427 7.56 -12.63 -0.94
N LEU A 428 7.32 -13.94 -1.01
CA LEU A 428 7.40 -14.83 0.17
C LEU A 428 8.82 -14.89 0.74
N LEU A 429 9.84 -14.99 -0.12
CA LEU A 429 11.23 -15.03 0.30
C LEU A 429 11.64 -13.72 1.00
N LEU A 430 11.24 -12.57 0.45
CA LEU A 430 11.55 -11.25 1.01
C LEU A 430 10.91 -11.10 2.40
N GLU A 431 9.65 -11.50 2.55
CA GLU A 431 8.96 -11.40 3.84
C GLU A 431 9.60 -12.24 4.95
N ARG A 432 10.11 -13.41 4.58
CA ARG A 432 10.74 -14.34 5.52
C ARG A 432 12.21 -14.01 5.78
N GLY A 433 12.79 -13.04 5.08
CA GLY A 433 14.24 -12.82 5.08
C GLY A 433 15.00 -14.09 4.67
N SER A 434 14.44 -14.86 3.73
CA SER A 434 14.98 -16.15 3.31
C SER A 434 15.97 -16.01 2.15
N SER A 435 16.84 -17.00 2.02
CA SER A 435 17.78 -17.09 0.90
C SER A 435 17.10 -17.47 -0.41
N LEU A 436 17.61 -16.92 -1.51
CA LEU A 436 17.36 -17.44 -2.84
C LEU A 436 17.84 -18.91 -2.94
N PRO A 437 17.24 -19.72 -3.82
CA PRO A 437 17.78 -21.03 -4.15
C PRO A 437 19.22 -20.93 -4.66
N ALA A 438 19.97 -22.03 -4.53
CA ALA A 438 21.37 -22.10 -4.95
C ALA A 438 21.57 -21.74 -6.44
N ASP A 439 20.60 -22.06 -7.28
CA ASP A 439 20.47 -21.53 -8.64
C ASP A 439 19.26 -20.59 -8.73
N PRO A 440 19.47 -19.26 -8.74
CA PRO A 440 18.39 -18.28 -8.89
C PRO A 440 17.55 -18.45 -10.16
N ALA A 441 18.09 -19.07 -11.22
CA ALA A 441 17.36 -19.28 -12.47
C ALA A 441 16.08 -20.11 -12.27
N THR A 442 16.05 -20.97 -11.25
CA THR A 442 14.88 -21.77 -10.88
C THR A 442 13.67 -20.92 -10.50
N VAL A 443 13.88 -19.78 -9.84
CA VAL A 443 12.83 -18.83 -9.46
C VAL A 443 12.53 -17.87 -10.61
N LEU A 444 13.58 -17.36 -11.26
CA LEU A 444 13.42 -16.40 -12.35
C LEU A 444 12.61 -16.98 -13.52
N HIS A 445 12.70 -18.28 -13.77
CA HIS A 445 12.04 -18.95 -14.89
C HIS A 445 10.71 -19.64 -14.55
N LEU A 446 10.14 -19.44 -13.35
CA LEU A 446 8.92 -20.14 -12.90
C LEU A 446 7.72 -19.99 -13.83
N ASP A 447 7.65 -18.89 -14.58
CA ASP A 447 6.56 -18.61 -15.51
C ASP A 447 6.79 -19.18 -16.92
N ARG A 448 7.88 -19.90 -17.20
CA ARG A 448 8.13 -20.54 -18.52
C ARG A 448 7.07 -21.60 -18.86
N GLU A 449 6.63 -21.59 -20.11
CA GLU A 449 5.75 -22.63 -20.66
C GLU A 449 6.49 -23.98 -20.72
N GLY A 450 5.81 -25.07 -20.34
CA GLY A 450 6.34 -26.43 -20.41
C GLY A 450 7.05 -26.94 -19.14
N GLN A 451 7.05 -26.18 -18.05
CA GLN A 451 7.39 -26.70 -16.71
C GLN A 451 6.13 -26.84 -15.85
N ASP A 452 5.54 -28.04 -15.86
CA ASP A 452 4.82 -28.57 -14.71
C ASP A 452 5.85 -28.85 -13.61
N VAL A 453 6.38 -27.78 -13.02
CA VAL A 453 6.94 -27.92 -11.68
C VAL A 453 5.74 -28.13 -10.80
N GLY A 454 5.50 -29.39 -10.40
CA GLY A 454 4.50 -29.74 -9.40
C GLY A 454 4.64 -28.73 -8.27
N ALA A 455 3.67 -27.84 -8.17
CA ALA A 455 3.71 -26.72 -7.27
C ALA A 455 3.68 -27.30 -5.85
N GLN A 456 4.85 -27.50 -5.25
CA GLN A 456 4.98 -27.62 -3.80
C GLN A 456 4.75 -26.24 -3.16
N THR A 457 3.64 -25.58 -3.50
CA THR A 457 3.10 -24.47 -2.71
C THR A 457 2.09 -25.07 -1.75
N GLY A 458 2.60 -25.82 -0.78
CA GLY A 458 1.84 -26.46 0.28
C GLY A 458 2.53 -26.20 1.62
N HIS A 459 2.68 -24.92 1.97
CA HIS A 459 3.00 -24.53 3.34
C HIS A 459 1.88 -23.63 3.81
N ASP A 460 1.12 -24.09 4.81
CA ASP A 460 0.02 -23.37 5.48
C ASP A 460 0.39 -21.94 5.88
N ALA A 461 1.69 -21.68 6.08
CA ALA A 461 2.28 -20.39 6.44
C ALA A 461 2.57 -19.42 5.26
N ALA A 462 2.31 -19.78 4.00
CA ALA A 462 2.55 -18.89 2.87
C ALA A 462 1.48 -17.78 2.79
N THR A 463 1.88 -16.50 2.79
CA THR A 463 0.95 -15.36 2.67
C THR A 463 0.25 -15.33 1.30
N VAL A 464 -1.08 -15.27 1.33
CA VAL A 464 -1.98 -15.04 0.18
C VAL A 464 -2.32 -13.57 0.03
N CYS A 465 -2.71 -12.89 1.13
CA CYS A 465 -3.06 -11.47 1.13
C CYS A 465 -2.02 -10.65 1.90
N TRP A 466 -1.20 -9.88 1.19
CA TRP A 466 -0.15 -9.05 1.80
C TRP A 466 -0.69 -7.91 2.65
N CYS A 467 -1.76 -7.24 2.20
CA CYS A 467 -2.29 -6.10 2.94
C CYS A 467 -2.78 -6.50 4.33
N ASN A 468 -3.49 -7.62 4.43
CA ASN A 468 -4.10 -8.09 5.67
C ASN A 468 -3.34 -9.25 6.34
N GLY A 469 -2.15 -9.62 5.82
CA GLY A 469 -1.30 -10.66 6.40
C GLY A 469 -1.93 -12.07 6.42
N VAL A 470 -2.83 -12.39 5.49
CA VAL A 470 -3.56 -13.68 5.49
C VAL A 470 -2.77 -14.75 4.75
N SER A 471 -2.54 -15.91 5.37
CA SER A 471 -1.86 -17.06 4.77
C SER A 471 -2.80 -18.03 4.05
N ILE A 472 -2.24 -19.01 3.31
CA ILE A 472 -2.97 -20.13 2.71
C ILE A 472 -3.78 -20.87 3.79
N GLY A 473 -3.15 -21.23 4.92
CA GLY A 473 -3.84 -21.86 6.04
C GLY A 473 -4.91 -20.97 6.69
N GLY A 474 -4.81 -19.64 6.54
CA GLY A 474 -5.89 -18.71 6.89
C GLY A 474 -7.10 -18.84 5.96
N VAL A 475 -6.86 -18.94 4.65
CA VAL A 475 -7.91 -19.17 3.65
C VAL A 475 -8.54 -20.56 3.83
N GLU A 476 -7.74 -21.60 4.00
CA GLU A 476 -8.20 -22.99 4.19
C GLU A 476 -9.09 -23.13 5.43
N ARG A 477 -8.73 -22.50 6.55
CA ARG A 477 -9.59 -22.46 7.75
C ARG A 477 -10.92 -21.78 7.47
N ALA A 478 -10.91 -20.64 6.77
CA ALA A 478 -12.16 -19.97 6.39
C ALA A 478 -13.04 -20.85 5.49
N VAL A 479 -12.44 -21.62 4.58
CA VAL A 479 -13.16 -22.58 3.74
C VAL A 479 -13.73 -23.73 4.57
N ALA A 480 -12.96 -24.27 5.52
CA ALA A 480 -13.42 -25.29 6.45
C ALA A 480 -14.60 -24.79 7.32
N ASP A 481 -14.60 -23.50 7.66
CA ASP A 481 -15.68 -22.81 8.39
C ASP A 481 -16.88 -22.41 7.49
N GLY A 482 -16.86 -22.81 6.21
CA GLY A 482 -17.99 -22.67 5.27
C GLY A 482 -17.85 -21.57 4.22
N ALA A 483 -16.69 -20.90 4.09
CA ALA A 483 -16.47 -19.93 3.02
C ALA A 483 -16.30 -20.62 1.65
N SER A 484 -17.20 -20.32 0.70
CA SER A 484 -17.20 -20.93 -0.64
C SER A 484 -16.88 -19.96 -1.78
N THR A 485 -16.76 -18.67 -1.50
CA THR A 485 -16.42 -17.64 -2.50
C THR A 485 -15.30 -16.72 -1.99
N VAL A 486 -14.68 -15.97 -2.91
CA VAL A 486 -13.65 -14.99 -2.56
C VAL A 486 -14.20 -13.94 -1.58
N GLU A 487 -15.46 -13.54 -1.73
CA GLU A 487 -16.15 -12.61 -0.83
C GLU A 487 -16.35 -13.23 0.55
N CYS A 488 -16.71 -14.51 0.65
CA CYS A 488 -16.84 -15.19 1.93
C CYS A 488 -15.48 -15.29 2.65
N VAL A 489 -14.42 -15.66 1.92
CA VAL A 489 -13.05 -15.67 2.46
C VAL A 489 -12.64 -14.26 2.90
N GLY A 490 -12.98 -13.24 2.11
CA GLY A 490 -12.73 -11.84 2.45
C GLY A 490 -13.49 -11.37 3.68
N ARG A 491 -14.73 -11.80 3.91
CA ARG A 491 -15.44 -11.50 5.16
C ARG A 491 -14.82 -12.20 6.37
N ALA A 492 -14.42 -13.45 6.23
CA ALA A 492 -13.88 -14.24 7.33
C ALA A 492 -12.44 -13.86 7.71
N THR A 493 -11.61 -13.52 6.72
CA THR A 493 -10.15 -13.33 6.90
C THR A 493 -9.68 -11.93 6.57
N ARG A 494 -10.51 -11.12 5.92
CA ARG A 494 -10.17 -9.80 5.34
C ARG A 494 -9.23 -9.91 4.13
N ALA A 495 -8.91 -11.11 3.65
CA ALA A 495 -8.16 -11.28 2.42
C ALA A 495 -8.91 -10.66 1.23
N GLY A 496 -8.21 -9.88 0.41
CA GLY A 496 -8.81 -9.24 -0.77
C GLY A 496 -9.59 -7.96 -0.50
N THR A 497 -9.74 -7.52 0.76
CA THR A 497 -10.41 -6.25 1.12
C THR A 497 -9.45 -5.06 1.22
N GLY A 498 -8.14 -5.27 1.04
CA GLY A 498 -7.10 -4.23 0.98
C GLY A 498 -6.82 -3.77 -0.46
N CYS A 499 -5.69 -4.14 -1.05
CA CYS A 499 -5.43 -3.80 -2.46
C CYS A 499 -6.23 -4.66 -3.47
N GLY A 500 -6.88 -5.74 -3.03
CA GLY A 500 -7.61 -6.64 -3.94
C GLY A 500 -6.71 -7.53 -4.83
N GLY A 501 -5.40 -7.30 -4.91
CA GLY A 501 -4.49 -8.06 -5.78
C GLY A 501 -4.43 -9.57 -5.51
N CYS A 502 -4.78 -10.01 -4.30
CA CYS A 502 -4.81 -11.44 -3.95
C CYS A 502 -6.12 -12.16 -4.34
N ARG A 503 -7.14 -11.46 -4.86
CA ARG A 503 -8.46 -12.06 -5.14
C ARG A 503 -8.38 -13.23 -6.14
N GLY A 504 -7.54 -13.12 -7.17
CA GLY A 504 -7.29 -14.21 -8.12
C GLY A 504 -6.66 -15.44 -7.44
N ARG A 505 -5.64 -15.23 -6.61
CA ARG A 505 -4.99 -16.31 -5.85
C ARG A 505 -5.94 -16.99 -4.84
N ILE A 506 -6.85 -16.24 -4.23
CA ILE A 506 -7.91 -16.82 -3.38
C ILE A 506 -8.82 -17.72 -4.21
N ALA A 507 -9.23 -17.27 -5.40
CA ALA A 507 -10.05 -18.08 -6.30
C ALA A 507 -9.33 -19.38 -6.72
N GLU A 508 -8.02 -19.33 -7.01
CA GLU A 508 -7.22 -20.52 -7.30
C GLU A 508 -7.17 -21.49 -6.12
N VAL A 509 -6.98 -21.00 -4.89
CA VAL A 509 -7.00 -21.84 -3.68
C VAL A 509 -8.39 -22.48 -3.50
N LEU A 510 -9.47 -21.71 -3.68
CA LEU A 510 -10.84 -22.24 -3.61
C LEU A 510 -11.08 -23.34 -4.65
N LEU A 511 -10.60 -23.16 -5.88
CA LEU A 511 -10.71 -24.18 -6.93
C LEU A 511 -9.94 -25.46 -6.55
N ARG A 512 -8.71 -25.34 -6.08
CA ARG A 512 -7.91 -26.49 -5.64
C ARG A 512 -8.55 -27.27 -4.49
N LEU A 513 -9.21 -26.59 -3.56
CA LEU A 513 -9.88 -27.22 -2.42
C LEU A 513 -11.23 -27.85 -2.78
N THR A 514 -11.84 -27.43 -3.90
CA THR A 514 -13.14 -27.94 -4.39
C THR A 514 -13.00 -28.97 -5.51
N GLU A 515 -11.82 -29.12 -6.12
CA GLU A 515 -11.53 -30.20 -7.06
C GLU A 515 -11.61 -31.57 -6.36
N PRO A 516 -12.36 -32.54 -6.90
CA PRO A 516 -12.44 -33.88 -6.33
C PRO A 516 -11.04 -34.51 -6.37
N ARG A 517 -10.52 -34.90 -5.19
CA ARG A 517 -9.30 -35.72 -5.10
C ARG A 517 -9.48 -36.95 -6.00
N PRO A 518 -8.55 -37.27 -6.91
CA PRO A 518 -8.65 -38.48 -7.70
C PRO A 518 -8.80 -39.68 -6.77
N GLU A 519 -9.86 -40.45 -6.99
CA GLU A 519 -10.15 -41.69 -6.25
C GLU A 519 -8.96 -42.64 -6.43
N GLY A 520 -8.17 -42.82 -5.35
CA GLY A 520 -7.02 -43.74 -5.36
C GLY A 520 -5.87 -43.38 -4.41
N ALA A 521 -5.80 -42.16 -3.88
CA ALA A 521 -4.77 -41.82 -2.89
C ALA A 521 -5.20 -42.27 -1.48
N ALA A 522 -4.66 -43.41 -1.04
CA ALA A 522 -4.84 -43.96 0.31
C ALA A 522 -4.65 -42.89 1.41
N PRO A 523 -5.40 -42.94 2.52
CA PRO A 523 -5.22 -41.99 3.61
C PRO A 523 -3.82 -42.15 4.20
N ALA A 524 -3.11 -41.03 4.38
CA ALA A 524 -1.89 -40.99 5.17
C ALA A 524 -2.23 -41.48 6.59
N GLN A 525 -1.60 -42.58 7.01
CA GLN A 525 -1.80 -43.11 8.35
C GLN A 525 -1.30 -42.08 9.38
N PRO A 526 -2.02 -41.85 10.49
CA PRO A 526 -1.51 -41.04 11.58
C PRO A 526 -0.28 -41.72 12.17
N GLY A 527 0.82 -40.98 12.27
CA GLY A 527 2.12 -41.48 12.73
C GLY A 527 2.01 -42.22 14.06
N VAL A 528 2.35 -43.50 14.04
CA VAL A 528 2.53 -44.31 15.25
C VAL A 528 3.82 -43.84 15.91
N ALA A 529 3.72 -43.40 17.16
CA ALA A 529 4.85 -43.09 18.01
C ALA A 529 5.68 -44.37 18.26
N GLU A 530 6.86 -44.45 17.66
CA GLU A 530 7.83 -45.50 18.01
C GLU A 530 8.45 -45.20 19.38
N ARG A 531 8.06 -46.02 20.36
CA ARG A 531 8.81 -46.25 21.59
C ARG A 531 10.05 -47.07 21.26
N GLY A 532 11.21 -46.63 21.73
CA GLY A 532 12.50 -47.23 21.41
C GLY A 532 12.72 -48.63 21.99
N VAL A 533 13.66 -49.36 21.40
CA VAL A 533 14.39 -50.47 22.02
C VAL A 533 15.81 -50.56 21.43
N ALA A 534 16.78 -50.46 22.34
CA ALA A 534 18.11 -51.08 22.44
C ALA A 534 19.11 -51.12 21.26
N ALA A 535 20.33 -50.69 21.60
CA ALA A 535 21.58 -50.90 20.88
C ALA A 535 21.96 -52.38 20.72
N PRO A 536 22.88 -52.66 19.77
CA PRO A 536 23.93 -53.63 20.03
C PRO A 536 25.35 -53.09 19.78
N THR A 537 26.23 -53.67 20.58
CA THR A 537 27.67 -53.54 20.78
C THR A 537 28.56 -53.89 19.58
N SER A 538 29.63 -53.08 19.43
CA SER A 538 31.03 -53.40 19.05
C SER A 538 31.40 -54.69 18.29
N ALA A 539 32.14 -54.52 17.17
CA ALA A 539 33.36 -55.27 16.85
C ALA A 539 34.14 -54.60 15.68
N GLU A 540 35.42 -54.31 15.89
CA GLU A 540 36.42 -54.04 14.82
C GLU A 540 36.67 -55.30 13.97
N PRO A 541 37.27 -55.19 12.75
CA PRO A 541 38.73 -55.41 12.70
C PRO A 541 39.53 -54.64 11.62
N ALA A 542 40.76 -54.31 12.01
CA ALA A 542 42.06 -54.53 11.35
C ALA A 542 42.37 -53.97 9.93
N LEU A 543 43.36 -53.07 9.93
CA LEU A 543 44.31 -52.82 8.83
C LEU A 543 45.26 -54.02 8.63
N ALA A 544 45.51 -54.39 7.38
CA ALA A 544 46.77 -54.98 6.94
C ALA A 544 47.02 -54.67 5.45
N SER A 545 48.12 -53.98 5.20
CA SER A 545 48.78 -53.75 3.92
C SER A 545 49.42 -55.03 3.35
N VAL A 546 49.68 -55.07 2.04
CA VAL A 546 50.97 -55.46 1.39
C VAL A 546 50.80 -55.56 -0.14
N GLU A 547 51.65 -54.79 -0.84
CA GLU A 547 52.34 -54.96 -2.14
C GLU A 547 51.72 -55.81 -3.27
N THR A 548 51.50 -55.19 -4.43
CA THR A 548 52.42 -55.21 -5.59
C THR A 548 52.07 -54.12 -6.60
#